data_AF-A0A7C5KIR5-F1
#
_entry.id   AF-A0A7C5KIR5-F1
#
_cell.length_a   1.000
_cell.length_b   1.000
_cell.length_c   1.000
_cell.angle_alpha   90.00
_cell.angle_beta   90.00
_cell.angle_gamma   90.00
#
_symmetry.space_group_name_H-M   'P 1'
#
loop_
_entity.id
_entity.type
_entity.pdbx_description
1 polymer ?
#
loop_
_entity_poly.entity_id
_entity_poly.type
_entity_poly.pdbx_seq_one_letter_code
_entity_poly.pdbx_strand_id
1 'polypeptide(L)' 'IGFCAEHAAVAEMLKNGTTRVEMIVAVSKGRILPPCGRCRELLAQLDPENMDCQVILGEDRVLSLDQLLPEHWL' A
#
# COMPACT_ATOMS: atom_id res chain seq x y z
N ILE A 1 10.14 12.15 -12.48
CA ILE A 1 10.08 10.98 -11.57
C ILE A 1 8.74 10.28 -11.82
N GLY A 2 8.72 8.96 -12.03
CA GLY A 2 7.48 8.24 -12.35
C GLY A 2 6.59 8.00 -11.14
N PHE A 3 5.34 7.60 -11.39
CA PHE A 3 4.43 7.08 -10.37
C PHE A 3 4.53 5.56 -10.30
N CYS A 4 4.43 5.01 -9.09
CA CYS A 4 4.32 3.57 -8.89
C CYS A 4 2.87 3.14 -9.18
N ALA A 5 2.64 1.86 -9.47
CA ALA A 5 1.31 1.35 -9.81
C ALA A 5 0.29 1.60 -8.69
N GLU A 6 0.73 1.56 -7.44
CA GLU A 6 -0.06 1.80 -6.24
C GLU A 6 -0.68 3.20 -6.23
N HIS A 7 0.01 4.22 -6.77
CA HIS A 7 -0.55 5.57 -6.87
C HIS A 7 -1.73 5.63 -7.85
N ALA A 8 -1.64 4.90 -8.96
CA ALA A 8 -2.74 4.82 -9.93
C ALA A 8 -3.94 4.05 -9.36
N ALA A 9 -3.68 2.96 -8.61
CA ALA A 9 -4.72 2.21 -7.91
C ALA A 9 -5.44 3.08 -6.86
N VAL A 10 -4.69 3.79 -6.01
CA VAL A 10 -5.24 4.73 -5.02
C VAL A 10 -6.04 5.85 -5.71
N ALA A 11 -5.53 6.42 -6.81
CA ALA A 11 -6.25 7.46 -7.54
C ALA A 11 -7.60 6.95 -8.09
N GLU A 12 -7.67 5.70 -8.54
CA GLU A 12 -8.92 5.11 -9.01
C GLU A 12 -9.88 4.81 -7.85
N MET A 13 -9.37 4.32 -6.73
CA MET A 13 -10.17 4.14 -5.50
C MET A 13 -10.78 5.46 -5.02
N LEU A 14 -10.02 6.54 -5.05
CA LEU A 14 -10.46 7.88 -4.66
C LEU A 14 -11.57 8.42 -5.58
N LYS A 15 -11.47 8.19 -6.90
CA LYS A 15 -12.55 8.55 -7.85
C LYS A 15 -13.86 7.82 -7.53
N ASN A 16 -13.76 6.62 -6.98
CA ASN A 16 -14.90 5.81 -6.55
C ASN A 16 -15.33 6.09 -5.09
N GLY A 17 -14.74 7.09 -4.42
CA GLY A 17 -15.12 7.51 -3.07
C GLY A 17 -14.63 6.59 -1.95
N THR A 18 -13.59 5.79 -2.21
CA THR A 18 -13.01 4.85 -1.22
C THR A 18 -11.61 5.28 -0.80
N THR A 19 -11.34 5.24 0.50
CA THR A 19 -10.05 5.60 1.11
C THR A 19 -9.39 4.43 1.84
N ARG A 20 -10.20 3.50 2.37
CA ARG A 20 -9.72 2.31 3.06
C ARG A 20 -9.30 1.21 2.08
N VAL A 21 -8.09 0.69 2.27
CA VAL A 21 -7.48 -0.40 1.51
C VAL A 21 -7.34 -1.59 2.46
N GLU A 22 -8.07 -2.68 2.20
CA GLU A 22 -7.97 -3.89 3.02
C GLU A 22 -6.68 -4.68 2.73
N MET A 23 -6.27 -4.72 1.45
CA MET A 23 -5.11 -5.48 1.02
C MET A 23 -4.51 -4.89 -0.27
N ILE A 24 -3.18 -4.93 -0.39
CA ILE A 24 -2.46 -4.48 -1.58
C ILE A 24 -1.31 -5.43 -1.96
N VAL A 25 -1.08 -5.58 -3.27
CA VAL A 25 0.07 -6.29 -3.84
C VAL A 25 0.63 -5.50 -5.03
N ALA A 26 1.96 -5.38 -5.10
CA ALA A 26 2.64 -4.83 -6.26
C ALA A 26 3.31 -5.96 -7.05
N VAL A 27 3.07 -6.02 -8.35
CA VAL A 27 3.61 -7.06 -9.23
C VAL A 27 4.34 -6.42 -10.41
N SER A 28 5.54 -6.90 -10.72
CA SER A 28 6.29 -6.51 -11.91
C SER A 28 7.01 -7.70 -12.51
N LYS A 29 6.92 -7.85 -13.84
CA LYS A 29 7.55 -8.94 -14.59
C LYS A 29 7.30 -10.33 -13.97
N GLY A 30 6.06 -10.56 -13.51
CA GLY A 30 5.64 -11.83 -12.91
C GLY A 30 6.17 -12.08 -11.50
N ARG A 31 6.68 -11.06 -10.80
CA ARG A 31 7.16 -11.19 -9.41
C ARG A 31 6.46 -10.20 -8.51
N ILE A 32 6.18 -10.64 -7.28
CA ILE A 32 5.72 -9.76 -6.20
C ILE A 32 6.90 -8.90 -5.75
N LEU A 33 6.63 -7.60 -5.57
CA LEU A 33 7.58 -6.63 -5.07
C LEU A 33 7.02 -5.95 -3.82
N PRO A 34 7.86 -5.62 -2.84
CA PRO A 34 7.44 -4.76 -1.75
C PRO A 34 7.09 -3.36 -2.30
N PRO A 35 5.97 -2.75 -1.88
CA PRO A 35 5.68 -1.36 -2.24
C PRO A 35 6.80 -0.46 -1.72
N CYS A 36 7.13 0.60 -2.47
CA CYS A 36 8.18 1.52 -2.06
C CYS A 36 7.73 2.39 -0.88
N GLY A 37 8.68 3.02 -0.17
CA GLY A 37 8.37 3.83 1.01
C GLY A 37 7.34 4.93 0.75
N ARG A 38 7.40 5.59 -0.42
CA ARG A 38 6.41 6.61 -0.82
C ARG A 38 5.00 6.05 -0.97
N CYS A 39 4.84 4.82 -1.45
CA CYS A 39 3.53 4.18 -1.55
C CYS A 39 3.00 3.77 -0.17
N ARG A 40 3.88 3.31 0.72
CA ARG A 40 3.49 2.99 2.10
C ARG A 40 2.99 4.23 2.83
N GLU A 41 3.74 5.33 2.75
CA GLU A 41 3.33 6.61 3.31
C GLU A 41 2.01 7.10 2.70
N LEU A 42 1.86 6.99 1.37
CA LEU A 42 0.60 7.34 0.71
C LEU A 42 -0.59 6.57 1.30
N LEU A 43 -0.46 5.26 1.51
CA LEU A 43 -1.52 4.44 2.08
C LEU A 43 -1.85 4.87 3.52
N ALA A 44 -0.84 5.14 4.34
CA ALA A 44 -1.04 5.58 5.73
C ALA A 44 -1.71 6.95 5.82
N GLN A 45 -1.31 7.90 4.96
CA GLN A 45 -1.89 9.25 4.91
C GLN A 45 -3.28 9.29 4.27
N LEU A 46 -3.61 8.30 3.43
CA LEU A 46 -4.89 8.22 2.74
C LEU A 46 -6.05 7.98 3.73
N ASP A 47 -5.81 7.14 4.73
CA ASP A 47 -6.78 6.77 5.76
C ASP A 47 -6.02 6.19 6.96
N PRO A 48 -6.22 6.66 8.20
CA PRO A 48 -5.57 6.09 9.38
C PRO A 48 -5.88 4.59 9.59
N GLU A 49 -7.05 4.11 9.14
CA GLU A 49 -7.40 2.69 9.21
C GLU A 49 -6.57 1.83 8.25
N ASN A 50 -5.85 2.42 7.29
CA ASN A 50 -4.96 1.68 6.40
C ASN A 50 -3.69 1.18 7.09
N MET A 51 -3.42 1.56 8.35
CA MET A 51 -2.35 0.93 9.12
C MET A 51 -2.57 -0.60 9.26
N ASP A 52 -3.83 -1.05 9.22
CA ASP A 52 -4.21 -2.47 9.23
C ASP A 52 -4.14 -3.14 7.83
N CYS A 53 -3.90 -2.36 6.77
CA CYS A 53 -3.87 -2.85 5.38
C CYS A 53 -2.86 -3.98 5.21
N GLN A 54 -3.32 -5.11 4.67
CA GLN A 54 -2.47 -6.27 4.41
C GLN A 54 -1.62 -6.06 3.15
N VAL A 55 -0.31 -6.05 3.30
CA VAL A 55 0.65 -5.88 2.21
C VAL A 55 1.27 -7.23 1.86
N ILE A 56 0.99 -7.72 0.65
CA ILE A 56 1.59 -8.95 0.14
C ILE A 56 3.01 -8.66 -0.36
N LEU A 57 4.00 -9.33 0.24
CA LEU A 57 5.43 -9.17 -0.03
C LEU A 57 6.07 -10.36 -0.74
N GLY A 58 5.33 -11.47 -0.85
CA GLY A 58 5.71 -12.72 -1.50
C GLY A 58 4.58 -13.74 -1.39
N GLU A 59 4.76 -14.93 -1.95
CA GLU A 59 3.73 -15.99 -1.98
C GLU A 59 3.24 -16.37 -0.58
N ASP A 60 4.16 -16.50 0.39
CA ASP A 60 3.85 -16.88 1.77
C ASP A 60 4.15 -15.77 2.78
N ARG A 61 4.20 -14.51 2.33
CA ARG A 61 4.56 -13.38 3.20
C ARG A 61 3.62 -12.21 3.03
N VAL A 62 2.80 -12.00 4.05
CA VAL A 62 1.91 -10.85 4.21
C VAL A 62 2.22 -10.18 5.53
N LEU A 63 2.33 -8.86 5.53
CA LEU A 63 2.48 -8.03 6.73
C LEU A 63 1.48 -6.88 6.67
N SER A 64 1.03 -6.38 7.81
CA SER A 64 0.25 -5.14 7.85
C SER A 64 1.13 -3.90 7.57
N LEU A 65 0.50 -2.79 7.20
CA LEU A 65 1.21 -1.57 6.84
C LEU A 65 1.99 -0.98 8.03
N ASP A 66 1.45 -1.05 9.24
CA ASP A 66 2.13 -0.66 10.49
C ASP A 66 3.45 -1.42 10.73
N GLN A 67 3.51 -2.70 10.40
CA GLN A 67 4.73 -3.51 10.47
C GLN A 67 5.78 -3.06 9.44
N LEU A 68 5.36 -2.40 8.36
CA LEU A 68 6.22 -1.85 7.31
C LEU A 68 6.58 -0.37 7.51
N LEU A 69 5.92 0.29 8.46
CA LEU A 69 6.12 1.66 8.91
C LEU A 69 6.16 1.68 10.46
N PRO A 70 7.16 1.03 11.09
CA PRO A 70 7.23 0.99 12.55
C PRO A 70 7.43 2.40 13.10
N GLU A 71 6.82 2.69 14.25
CA GLU A 71 6.88 4.00 14.91
C GLU A 71 6.42 5.15 14.00
N HIS A 72 5.43 4.87 13.14
CA HIS A 72 4.80 5.90 12.33
C HIS A 72 4.21 7.01 13.22
N TRP A 73 4.22 8.24 12.71
CA TRP A 73 3.92 9.46 13.47
C TRP A 73 2.42 9.86 13.46
N LEU A 74 1.58 9.08 12.77
CA LEU A 74 0.12 9.26 12.72
C LEU A 74 -0.54 8.68 13.97
#